data_AF-A0A494W6R3-F1
#
_entry.id   AF-A0A494W6R3-F1
#
_cell.length_a   1.000
_cell.length_b   1.000
_cell.length_c   1.000
_cell.angle_alpha   90.00
_cell.angle_beta   90.00
_cell.angle_gamma   90.00
#
_symmetry.space_group_name_H-M   'P 1'
#
loop_
_entity.id
_entity.type
_entity.pdbx_description
1 polymer ?
#
loop_
_entity_poly.entity_id
_entity_poly.type
_entity_poly.pdbx_seq_one_letter_code
_entity_poly.pdbx_strand_id
1 'polypeptide(L)'
;MRLIGYDASPADARRYRHAAGIDDPLFECRYPLRDWGWTRARCEARIAQAGLPVPPKSSCFFCGAIKPDEVRALPAWCLRLIVLIEARAAPRLHTVEGLWRRSTRTRPGRITDFIRAEQLLPEAEIGEILRTAPTELLRFQDAAALVPVSERPTMEQWLADFTAGQATSRL
;
A
#
# COMPACT_ATOMS: atom_id res chain seq x y z
N MET A 1 19.72 -0.09 16.65
CA MET A 1 19.11 1.27 16.72
C MET A 1 18.18 1.48 15.54
N ARG A 2 16.97 2.02 15.75
CA ARG A 2 15.95 2.31 14.73
C ARG A 2 15.56 3.78 14.78
N LEU A 3 15.68 4.48 13.65
CA LEU A 3 15.29 5.90 13.53
C LEU A 3 13.86 6.00 13.01
N ILE A 4 12.97 6.64 13.78
CA ILE A 4 11.55 6.76 13.45
C ILE A 4 11.21 8.23 13.14
N GLY A 5 10.65 8.45 11.94
CA GLY A 5 10.37 9.79 11.40
C GLY A 5 9.03 10.41 11.84
N TYR A 6 8.76 10.50 13.14
CA TYR A 6 7.62 11.28 13.64
C TYR A 6 7.99 12.77 13.77
N ASP A 7 7.37 13.64 12.98
CA ASP A 7 7.67 15.07 12.96
C ASP A 7 7.05 15.83 14.13
N ALA A 8 7.48 17.06 14.41
CA ALA A 8 6.98 17.88 15.53
C ALA A 8 5.52 18.35 15.38
N SER A 9 4.77 17.92 14.37
CA SER A 9 3.36 18.32 14.19
C SER A 9 2.43 17.71 15.25
N PRO A 10 1.25 18.33 15.52
CA PRO A 10 0.27 17.77 16.45
C PRO A 10 -0.25 16.38 16.05
N ALA A 11 -0.31 16.09 14.75
CA ALA A 11 -0.78 14.80 14.24
C ALA A 11 0.18 13.67 14.62
N ASP A 12 1.46 13.86 14.36
CA ASP A 12 2.46 12.86 14.74
C ASP A 12 2.71 12.88 16.25
N ALA A 13 2.46 13.99 16.97
CA ALA A 13 2.69 14.07 18.41
C ALA A 13 1.88 13.01 19.17
N ARG A 14 0.66 12.73 18.69
CA ARG A 14 -0.17 11.64 19.22
C ARG A 14 0.48 10.26 18.99
N ARG A 15 0.99 10.02 17.78
CA ARG A 15 1.65 8.75 17.41
C ARG A 15 2.94 8.53 18.19
N TYR A 16 3.72 9.59 18.35
CA TYR A 16 4.94 9.57 19.14
C TYR A 16 4.66 9.26 20.61
N ARG A 17 3.68 9.91 21.24
CA ARG A 17 3.34 9.62 22.65
C ARG A 17 2.99 8.15 22.90
N HIS A 18 2.29 7.53 21.96
CA HIS A 18 2.02 6.10 22.04
C HIS A 18 3.29 5.27 21.83
N ALA A 19 4.06 5.54 20.78
CA ALA A 19 5.24 4.75 20.42
C ALA A 19 6.39 4.89 21.43
N ALA A 20 6.59 6.06 22.02
CA ALA A 20 7.65 6.30 23.01
C ALA A 20 7.40 5.56 24.34
N GLY A 21 6.16 5.14 24.60
CA GLY A 21 5.81 4.32 25.77
C GLY A 21 5.95 2.82 25.53
N ILE A 22 6.33 2.39 24.32
CA ILE A 22 6.53 0.98 23.98
C ILE A 22 8.02 0.67 24.12
N ASP A 23 8.34 -0.28 25.00
CA ASP A 23 9.68 -0.85 25.10
C ASP A 23 9.85 -1.96 24.06
N ASP A 24 10.78 -1.79 23.12
CA ASP A 24 11.05 -2.74 22.04
C ASP A 24 12.30 -3.57 22.40
N PRO A 25 12.16 -4.89 22.65
CA PRO A 25 13.26 -5.72 23.13
C PRO A 25 14.34 -5.96 22.08
N LEU A 26 14.07 -5.66 20.80
CA LEU A 26 14.99 -5.89 19.69
C LEU A 26 15.69 -4.61 19.23
N PHE A 27 15.07 -3.45 19.45
CA PHE A 27 15.56 -2.18 18.91
C PHE A 27 15.49 -1.02 19.88
N GLU A 28 16.64 -0.37 20.08
CA GLU A 28 16.67 1.00 20.60
C GLU A 28 16.06 1.98 19.58
N CYS A 29 14.86 2.47 19.86
CA CYS A 29 14.14 3.40 19.00
C CYS A 29 14.48 4.86 19.34
N ARG A 30 14.86 5.64 18.33
CA ARG A 30 15.16 7.09 18.44
C ARG A 30 14.26 7.90 17.52
N TYR A 31 14.01 9.15 17.88
CA TYR A 31 13.06 10.03 17.19
C TYR A 31 13.70 11.39 16.84
N PRO A 32 14.68 11.44 15.92
CA PRO A 32 15.48 12.66 15.69
C PRO A 32 14.65 13.91 15.37
N LEU A 33 13.57 13.77 14.60
CA LEU A 33 12.71 14.91 14.27
C LEU A 33 11.95 15.47 15.49
N ARG A 34 11.75 14.67 16.54
CA ARG A 34 11.25 15.14 17.84
C ARG A 34 12.31 15.87 18.61
N ASP A 35 13.49 15.26 18.72
CA ASP A 35 14.61 15.81 19.47
C ASP A 35 15.04 17.16 18.90
N TRP A 36 14.98 17.31 17.57
CA TRP A 36 15.26 18.58 16.88
C TRP A 36 14.07 19.55 16.83
N GLY A 37 12.86 19.10 17.16
CA GLY A 37 11.64 19.91 17.03
C GLY A 37 11.25 20.23 15.58
N TRP A 38 11.56 19.34 14.63
CA TRP A 38 11.35 19.60 13.20
C TRP A 38 9.97 19.15 12.74
N THR A 39 9.21 20.08 12.15
CA THR A 39 8.01 19.78 11.37
C THR A 39 8.36 19.32 9.96
N ARG A 40 7.42 18.73 9.24
CA ARG A 40 7.58 18.40 7.82
C ARG A 40 8.06 19.59 6.98
N ALA A 41 7.46 20.77 7.15
CA ALA A 41 7.89 21.98 6.44
C ALA A 41 9.35 22.37 6.75
N ARG A 42 9.80 22.16 8.00
CA ARG A 42 11.21 22.39 8.38
C ARG A 42 12.14 21.37 7.69
N CYS A 43 11.72 20.11 7.59
CA CYS A 43 12.46 19.09 6.85
C CYS A 43 12.59 19.46 5.37
N GLU A 44 11.49 19.85 4.73
CA GLU A 44 11.47 20.28 3.32
C GLU A 44 12.40 21.48 3.09
N ALA A 45 12.32 22.50 3.94
CA ALA A 45 13.20 23.66 3.87
C ALA A 45 14.68 23.30 4.05
N ARG A 46 15.01 22.36 4.96
CA ARG A 46 16.38 21.90 5.17
C ARG A 46 16.94 21.14 3.96
N ILE A 47 16.11 20.33 3.30
CA ILE A 47 16.46 19.59 2.08
C ILE A 47 16.72 20.58 0.94
N ALA A 48 15.81 21.53 0.74
CA ALA A 48 15.97 22.58 -0.26
C ALA A 48 17.23 23.43 -0.03
N GLN A 49 17.52 23.80 1.22
CA GLN A 49 18.74 24.53 1.59
C GLN A 49 20.03 23.74 1.30
N ALA A 50 19.96 22.40 1.29
CA ALA A 50 21.08 21.55 0.89
C ALA A 50 21.28 21.48 -0.63
N GLY A 51 20.45 22.17 -1.42
CA GLY A 51 20.44 22.06 -2.88
C GLY A 51 19.86 20.74 -3.39
N LEU A 52 19.14 19.99 -2.54
CA LEU A 52 18.56 18.70 -2.90
C LEU A 52 17.08 18.87 -3.28
N PRO A 53 16.55 18.04 -4.21
CA PRO A 53 15.14 18.04 -4.53
C PRO A 53 14.34 17.53 -3.32
N VAL A 54 13.30 18.26 -2.94
CA VAL A 54 12.36 17.80 -1.91
C VAL A 54 11.60 16.59 -2.47
N PRO A 55 11.67 15.42 -1.81
CA PRO A 55 11.03 14.23 -2.33
C PRO A 55 9.50 14.39 -2.31
N PRO A 56 8.79 13.96 -3.37
CA PRO A 56 7.34 13.89 -3.35
C PRO A 56 6.89 12.86 -2.30
N LYS A 57 5.58 12.84 -2.01
CA LYS A 57 5.02 11.86 -1.08
C LYS A 57 5.34 10.43 -1.54
N SER A 58 5.91 9.64 -0.64
CA SER A 58 6.39 8.27 -0.90
C SER A 58 5.35 7.18 -0.64
N SER A 59 4.06 7.49 -0.63
CA SER A 59 3.02 6.49 -0.37
C SER A 59 2.78 5.59 -1.59
N CYS A 60 2.50 4.32 -1.36
CA CYS A 60 1.98 3.44 -2.42
C CYS A 60 0.72 4.05 -3.06
N PHE A 61 0.55 3.88 -4.37
CA PHE A 61 -0.64 4.36 -5.09
C PHE A 61 -1.95 3.70 -4.60
N PHE A 62 -1.86 2.52 -4.00
CA PHE A 62 -2.99 1.79 -3.38
C PHE A 62 -3.08 1.99 -1.86
N CYS A 63 -2.36 2.96 -1.29
CA CYS A 63 -2.40 3.22 0.15
C CYS A 63 -3.82 3.61 0.58
N GLY A 64 -4.38 3.00 1.63
CA GLY A 64 -5.70 3.40 2.15
C GLY A 64 -5.77 4.85 2.68
N ALA A 65 -4.63 5.53 2.83
CA ALA A 65 -4.53 6.94 3.17
C ALA A 65 -4.31 7.87 1.95
N ILE A 66 -4.37 7.34 0.72
CA ILE A 66 -4.33 8.16 -0.49
C ILE A 66 -5.54 9.09 -0.53
N LYS A 67 -5.32 10.34 -0.96
CA LYS A 67 -6.35 11.38 -1.08
C LYS A 67 -6.98 11.37 -2.47
N PRO A 68 -8.23 11.84 -2.62
CA PRO A 68 -8.90 11.95 -3.92
C PRO A 68 -8.05 12.66 -5.00
N ASP A 69 -7.44 13.80 -4.68
CA ASP A 69 -6.58 14.52 -5.64
C ASP A 69 -5.34 13.74 -6.05
N GLU A 70 -4.79 12.94 -5.13
CA GLU A 70 -3.67 12.05 -5.45
C GLU A 70 -4.12 10.93 -6.39
N VAL A 71 -5.35 10.39 -6.22
CA VAL A 71 -5.93 9.40 -7.14
C VAL A 71 -6.16 10.00 -8.54
N ARG A 72 -6.68 11.24 -8.63
CA ARG A 72 -6.87 11.94 -9.91
C ARG A 72 -5.57 12.15 -10.68
N ALA A 73 -4.46 12.32 -9.98
CA ALA A 73 -3.13 12.51 -10.56
C ALA A 73 -2.42 11.19 -10.94
N LEU A 74 -3.01 10.02 -10.63
CA LEU A 74 -2.38 8.74 -10.93
C LEU A 74 -2.41 8.44 -12.45
N PRO A 75 -1.36 7.83 -12.99
CA PRO A 75 -1.40 7.31 -14.35
C PRO A 75 -2.40 6.14 -14.45
N ALA A 76 -2.97 5.94 -15.64
CA ALA A 76 -4.02 4.94 -15.87
C ALA A 76 -3.62 3.51 -15.44
N TRP A 77 -2.34 3.13 -15.53
CA TRP A 77 -1.89 1.82 -15.07
C TRP A 77 -2.03 1.62 -13.56
N CYS A 78 -1.82 2.67 -12.75
CA CYS A 78 -2.07 2.62 -11.30
C CYS A 78 -3.56 2.44 -11.02
N LEU A 79 -4.42 3.15 -11.75
CA LEU A 79 -5.87 3.05 -11.62
C LEU A 79 -6.36 1.63 -11.94
N ARG A 80 -5.85 1.01 -13.01
CA ARG A 80 -6.13 -0.39 -13.36
C ARG A 80 -5.76 -1.35 -12.23
N LEU A 81 -4.56 -1.18 -11.66
CA LEU A 81 -4.10 -2.01 -10.54
C LEU A 81 -4.95 -1.82 -9.29
N ILE A 82 -5.41 -0.61 -9.00
CA ILE A 82 -6.34 -0.35 -7.90
C ILE A 82 -7.64 -1.14 -8.10
N VAL A 83 -8.25 -1.06 -9.29
CA VAL A 83 -9.47 -1.81 -9.62
C VAL A 83 -9.23 -3.30 -9.48
N LEU A 84 -8.11 -3.82 -9.99
CA LEU A 84 -7.73 -5.23 -9.89
C LEU A 84 -7.57 -5.70 -8.44
N ILE A 85 -6.87 -4.92 -7.60
CA ILE A 85 -6.65 -5.23 -6.19
C ILE A 85 -7.99 -5.31 -5.46
N GLU A 86 -8.87 -4.31 -5.64
CA GLU A 86 -10.18 -4.32 -5.00
C GLU A 86 -11.08 -5.43 -5.53
N ALA A 87 -11.04 -5.74 -6.83
CA ALA A 87 -11.79 -6.84 -7.44
C ALA A 87 -11.39 -8.20 -6.87
N ARG A 88 -10.09 -8.46 -6.73
CA ARG A 88 -9.56 -9.71 -6.15
C ARG A 88 -9.84 -9.83 -4.65
N ALA A 89 -9.86 -8.70 -3.95
CA ALA A 89 -10.15 -8.67 -2.52
C ALA A 89 -11.65 -8.84 -2.22
N ALA A 90 -12.54 -8.27 -3.05
CA ALA A 90 -13.97 -8.17 -2.82
C ALA A 90 -14.65 -9.45 -2.30
N PRO A 91 -14.38 -10.67 -2.83
CA PRO A 91 -15.02 -11.90 -2.32
C PRO A 91 -14.71 -12.23 -0.86
N ARG A 92 -13.67 -11.63 -0.26
CA ARG A 92 -13.21 -11.93 1.11
C ARG A 92 -13.42 -10.77 2.08
N LEU A 93 -13.91 -9.62 1.61
CA LEU A 93 -14.10 -8.44 2.43
C LEU A 93 -15.42 -8.55 3.23
N HIS A 94 -15.31 -8.56 4.55
CA HIS A 94 -16.45 -8.71 5.47
C HIS A 94 -16.60 -7.53 6.45
N THR A 95 -15.52 -6.75 6.69
CA THR A 95 -15.53 -5.61 7.62
C THR A 95 -15.38 -4.25 6.95
N VAL A 96 -14.98 -4.23 5.69
CA VAL A 96 -14.65 -3.05 4.89
C VAL A 96 -15.17 -3.19 3.47
N GLU A 97 -15.44 -2.08 2.81
CA GLU A 97 -15.94 -1.99 1.43
C GLU A 97 -14.80 -2.10 0.40
N GLY A 98 -13.62 -1.53 0.70
CA GLY A 98 -12.47 -1.47 -0.20
C GLY A 98 -11.23 -0.84 0.43
N LEU A 99 -10.32 -0.31 -0.39
CA LEU A 99 -9.05 0.28 0.05
C LEU A 99 -9.24 1.51 0.97
N TRP A 100 -10.30 2.29 0.75
CA TRP A 100 -10.70 3.39 1.64
C TRP A 100 -11.58 2.96 2.82
N ARG A 101 -11.73 1.66 3.00
CA ARG A 101 -12.42 0.98 4.09
C ARG A 101 -13.92 1.22 4.12
N ARG A 102 -14.38 2.41 4.49
CA ARG A 102 -15.81 2.74 4.62
C ARG A 102 -16.13 4.03 3.90
N SER A 103 -17.31 4.07 3.30
CA SER A 103 -17.83 5.28 2.72
C SER A 103 -17.98 6.38 3.79
N THR A 104 -17.62 7.59 3.41
CA THR A 104 -17.82 8.80 4.20
C THR A 104 -18.69 9.76 3.41
N ARG A 105 -19.05 10.90 4.03
CA ARG A 105 -19.78 11.98 3.33
C ARG A 105 -19.02 12.54 2.12
N THR A 106 -17.71 12.36 2.05
CA THR A 106 -16.86 13.01 1.03
C THR A 106 -16.19 12.04 0.07
N ARG A 107 -16.26 10.72 0.29
CA ARG A 107 -15.69 9.71 -0.60
C ARG A 107 -16.29 8.31 -0.35
N PRO A 108 -16.34 7.44 -1.37
CA PRO A 108 -16.71 6.04 -1.19
C PRO A 108 -15.66 5.25 -0.39
N GLY A 109 -16.03 4.06 0.09
CA GLY A 109 -15.10 3.13 0.75
C GLY A 109 -14.21 2.35 -0.23
N ARG A 110 -14.61 2.27 -1.49
CA ARG A 110 -13.81 1.71 -2.60
C ARG A 110 -13.21 2.81 -3.44
N ILE A 111 -11.94 2.69 -3.78
CA ILE A 111 -11.32 3.62 -4.73
C ILE A 111 -11.87 3.35 -6.14
N THR A 112 -12.25 2.11 -6.48
CA THR A 112 -12.89 1.76 -7.75
C THR A 112 -14.15 2.59 -8.00
N ASP A 113 -15.00 2.77 -6.97
CA ASP A 113 -16.24 3.53 -7.12
C ASP A 113 -15.96 5.01 -7.37
N PHE A 114 -14.88 5.54 -6.78
CA PHE A 114 -14.42 6.91 -7.06
C PHE A 114 -13.85 7.04 -8.47
N ILE A 115 -13.02 6.09 -8.93
CA ILE A 115 -12.47 6.06 -10.29
C ILE A 115 -13.61 6.08 -11.32
N ARG A 116 -14.65 5.28 -11.09
CA ARG A 116 -15.87 5.25 -11.93
C ARG A 116 -16.61 6.58 -11.90
N ALA A 117 -16.92 7.10 -10.71
CA ALA A 117 -17.69 8.34 -10.55
C ALA A 117 -17.00 9.55 -11.20
N GLU A 118 -15.67 9.61 -11.12
CA GLU A 118 -14.85 10.68 -11.68
C GLU A 118 -14.41 10.39 -13.13
N GLN A 119 -14.85 9.27 -13.72
CA GLN A 119 -14.53 8.85 -15.09
C GLN A 119 -13.02 8.80 -15.38
N LEU A 120 -12.21 8.41 -14.40
CA LEU A 120 -10.76 8.35 -14.52
C LEU A 120 -10.26 7.14 -15.35
N LEU A 121 -11.14 6.17 -15.59
CA LEU A 121 -10.96 5.07 -16.53
C LEU A 121 -12.26 4.82 -17.30
N PRO A 122 -12.21 4.28 -18.54
CA PRO A 122 -13.41 3.88 -19.27
C PRO A 122 -14.22 2.82 -18.51
N GLU A 123 -15.54 2.98 -18.44
CA GLU A 123 -16.41 2.05 -17.70
C GLU A 123 -16.30 0.60 -18.21
N ALA A 124 -16.18 0.42 -19.53
CA ALA A 124 -15.98 -0.90 -20.13
C ALA A 124 -14.70 -1.59 -19.64
N GLU A 125 -13.64 -0.82 -19.41
CA GLU A 125 -12.36 -1.32 -18.91
C GLU A 125 -12.46 -1.74 -17.44
N ILE A 126 -13.12 -0.91 -16.62
CA ILE A 126 -13.39 -1.23 -15.21
C ILE A 126 -14.25 -2.50 -15.11
N GLY A 127 -15.31 -2.59 -15.92
CA GLY A 127 -16.21 -3.73 -15.97
C GLY A 127 -15.49 -5.02 -16.34
N GLU A 128 -14.59 -4.97 -17.33
CA GLU A 128 -13.80 -6.13 -17.73
C GLU A 128 -12.89 -6.63 -16.61
N ILE A 129 -12.17 -5.74 -15.92
CA ILE A 129 -11.30 -6.12 -14.78
C ILE A 129 -12.13 -6.75 -13.66
N LEU A 130 -13.27 -6.16 -13.31
CA LEU A 130 -14.14 -6.69 -12.25
C LEU A 130 -14.68 -8.09 -12.59
N ARG A 131 -14.95 -8.35 -13.87
CA ARG A 131 -15.46 -9.63 -14.37
C ARG A 131 -14.39 -10.72 -14.38
N THR A 132 -13.16 -10.41 -14.79
CA THR A 132 -12.09 -11.42 -14.97
C THR A 132 -11.30 -11.70 -13.70
N ALA A 133 -11.07 -10.69 -12.86
CA ALA A 133 -10.17 -10.78 -11.72
C ALA A 133 -10.54 -11.88 -10.69
N PRO A 134 -11.81 -12.12 -10.33
CA PRO A 134 -12.17 -13.22 -9.43
C PRO A 134 -11.85 -14.59 -10.02
N THR A 135 -12.13 -14.80 -11.32
CA THR A 135 -11.86 -16.06 -12.01
C THR A 135 -10.36 -16.32 -12.13
N GLU A 136 -9.55 -15.30 -12.45
CA GLU A 136 -8.10 -15.44 -12.46
C GLU A 136 -7.54 -15.82 -11.10
N LEU A 137 -8.06 -15.22 -10.04
CA LEU A 137 -7.63 -15.51 -8.68
C LEU A 137 -7.96 -16.95 -8.28
N LEU A 138 -9.16 -17.44 -8.61
CA LEU A 138 -9.53 -18.83 -8.39
C LEU A 138 -8.62 -19.77 -9.18
N ARG A 139 -8.40 -19.53 -10.47
CA ARG A 139 -7.49 -20.33 -11.30
C ARG A 139 -6.06 -20.39 -10.74
N PHE A 140 -5.53 -19.26 -10.27
CA PHE A 140 -4.22 -19.21 -9.64
C PHE A 140 -4.19 -20.05 -8.34
N GLN A 141 -5.24 -19.96 -7.54
CA GLN A 141 -5.36 -20.75 -6.31
C GLN A 141 -5.53 -22.24 -6.59
N ASP A 142 -6.30 -22.61 -7.60
CA ASP A 142 -6.50 -23.99 -8.05
C ASP A 142 -5.16 -24.58 -8.53
N ALA A 143 -4.41 -23.84 -9.35
CA ALA A 143 -3.07 -24.24 -9.78
C ALA A 143 -2.12 -24.43 -8.60
N ALA A 144 -2.12 -23.51 -7.64
CA ALA A 144 -1.32 -23.63 -6.42
C ALA A 144 -1.78 -24.78 -5.49
N ALA A 145 -3.07 -25.14 -5.53
CA ALA A 145 -3.64 -26.23 -4.75
C ALA A 145 -3.29 -27.62 -5.30
N LEU A 146 -2.95 -27.73 -6.59
CA LEU A 146 -2.46 -28.97 -7.19
C LEU A 146 -1.14 -29.44 -6.58
N VAL A 147 -0.38 -28.54 -5.94
CA VAL A 147 0.84 -28.89 -5.21
C VAL A 147 0.48 -29.24 -3.75
N PRO A 148 0.63 -30.52 -3.34
CA PRO A 148 0.43 -30.92 -1.96
C PRO A 148 1.29 -30.10 -1.01
N VAL A 149 0.78 -29.79 0.18
CA VAL A 149 1.50 -28.93 1.15
C VAL A 149 2.90 -29.48 1.48
N SER A 150 3.05 -30.80 1.53
CA SER A 150 4.32 -31.50 1.75
C SER A 150 5.34 -31.33 0.61
N GLU A 151 4.88 -31.00 -0.59
CA GLU A 151 5.71 -30.85 -1.79
C GLU A 151 5.99 -29.37 -2.12
N ARG A 152 5.41 -28.45 -1.36
CA ARG A 152 5.68 -27.02 -1.52
C ARG A 152 7.08 -26.70 -0.99
N PRO A 153 7.91 -25.97 -1.74
CA PRO A 153 9.21 -25.55 -1.26
C PRO A 153 9.03 -24.71 0.01
N THR A 154 9.94 -24.89 0.96
CA THR A 154 10.06 -23.96 2.09
C THR A 154 10.39 -22.57 1.56
N MET A 155 10.09 -21.52 2.33
CA MET A 155 10.42 -20.15 1.94
C MET A 155 11.92 -19.97 1.66
N GLU A 156 12.77 -20.66 2.43
CA GLU A 156 14.22 -20.65 2.25
C GLU A 156 14.65 -21.27 0.91
N GLN A 157 14.12 -22.45 0.58
CA GLN A 157 14.38 -23.11 -0.72
C GLN A 157 13.84 -22.28 -1.89
N TRP A 158 12.63 -21.74 -1.75
CA TRP A 158 12.05 -20.88 -2.78
C TRP A 158 12.88 -19.62 -3.03
N LEU A 159 13.41 -18.99 -1.97
CA LEU A 159 14.30 -17.84 -2.08
C LEU A 159 15.62 -18.19 -2.75
N ALA A 160 16.20 -19.35 -2.46
CA ALA A 160 17.40 -19.84 -3.11
C ALA A 160 17.18 -20.08 -4.62
N ASP A 161 16.10 -20.78 -4.98
CA ASP A 161 15.74 -21.06 -6.37
C ASP A 161 15.43 -19.76 -7.14
N PHE A 162 14.72 -18.83 -6.52
CA PHE A 162 14.42 -17.52 -7.10
C PHE A 162 15.70 -16.71 -7.35
N THR A 163 16.59 -16.65 -6.36
CA THR A 163 17.86 -15.92 -6.48
C THR A 163 18.78 -16.55 -7.52
N ALA A 164 18.72 -17.88 -7.68
CA ALA A 164 19.43 -18.61 -8.72
C ALA A 164 18.80 -18.47 -10.12
N GLY A 165 17.66 -17.78 -10.26
CA GLY A 165 16.93 -17.63 -11.52
C GLY A 165 16.21 -18.92 -11.96
N GLN A 166 16.07 -19.89 -11.07
CA GLN A 166 15.48 -21.21 -11.31
C GLN A 166 14.00 -21.27 -10.93
N ALA A 167 13.46 -20.19 -10.35
CA ALA A 167 12.02 -20.02 -10.11
C ALA A 167 11.25 -19.77 -11.42
N THR A 168 11.31 -20.71 -12.36
CA THR A 168 10.45 -20.72 -13.54
C THR A 168 9.36 -21.77 -13.39
N SER A 169 8.13 -21.27 -13.23
CA SER A 169 6.88 -21.88 -13.70
C SER A 169 6.62 -23.35 -13.32
N ARG A 170 6.52 -23.65 -12.03
CA ARG A 170 5.67 -24.76 -11.55
C ARG A 170 4.45 -24.17 -10.85
N LEU A 171 3.61 -23.48 -11.62
CA LEU A 171 2.21 -23.21 -11.32
C LEU A 171 1.44 -23.38 -12.63
#